data_AF-A0A7R9PY62-F1
#
_entry.id   AF-A0A7R9PY62-F1
#
_cell.length_a   1.000
_cell.length_b   1.000
_cell.length_c   1.000
_cell.angle_alpha   90.00
_cell.angle_beta   90.00
_cell.angle_gamma   90.00
#
_symmetry.space_group_name_H-M   'P 1'
#
loop_
_entity.id
_entity.type
_entity.pdbx_description
1 polymer ?
#
loop_
_entity_poly.entity_id
_entity_poly.type
_entity_poly.pdbx_seq_one_letter_code
_entity_poly.pdbx_strand_id
1 'polypeptide(L)'
;QSQVFLTLLDLYLSFPPLMQSKPDSEGADRSEKGDEDNIEAAIQLLSRHSTKIDPLRVVKLLPPSVPVLAIRHFLHSTTEHLLQERHTKQIYRQLLLAQHLQVQQHRIRLQQYNKVVVDEHDICRVCQKRIGKRKK
;
A
#
# COMPACT_ATOMS: atom_id res chain seq x y z
N GLN A 1 -11.70 -3.47 6.46
CA GLN A 1 -12.42 -4.21 5.39
C GLN A 1 -11.69 -5.48 4.92
N SER A 2 -10.40 -5.68 5.22
CA SER A 2 -9.62 -6.89 4.87
C SER A 2 -9.91 -8.13 5.74
N GLN A 3 -10.41 -7.96 6.96
CA GLN A 3 -10.70 -9.08 7.88
C GLN A 3 -11.83 -9.99 7.38
N VAL A 4 -12.83 -9.46 6.68
CA VAL A 4 -13.98 -10.24 6.21
C VAL A 4 -13.56 -11.37 5.25
N PHE A 5 -12.60 -11.09 4.36
CA PHE A 5 -12.10 -12.07 3.41
C PHE A 5 -11.21 -13.12 4.08
N LEU A 6 -10.44 -12.72 5.09
CA LEU A 6 -9.62 -13.64 5.87
C LEU A 6 -10.50 -14.56 6.72
N THR A 7 -11.56 -14.03 7.34
CA THR A 7 -12.52 -14.84 8.11
C THR A 7 -13.34 -15.78 7.23
N LEU A 8 -13.67 -15.38 5.99
CA LEU A 8 -14.31 -16.28 5.03
C LEU A 8 -13.35 -17.38 4.60
N LEU A 9 -12.08 -17.04 4.34
CA LEU A 9 -11.05 -18.02 4.01
C LEU A 9 -10.83 -19.02 5.16
N ASP A 10 -10.76 -18.53 6.41
CA ASP A 10 -10.75 -19.36 7.61
C ASP A 10 -11.96 -20.30 7.63
N LEU A 11 -13.17 -19.78 7.38
CA LEU A 11 -14.41 -20.57 7.36
C LEU A 11 -14.38 -21.68 6.31
N TYR A 12 -13.91 -21.39 5.09
CA TYR A 12 -13.80 -22.39 4.02
C TYR A 12 -12.73 -23.45 4.29
N LEU A 13 -11.69 -23.12 5.07
CA LEU A 13 -10.59 -24.03 5.39
C LEU A 13 -10.80 -24.79 6.72
N SER A 14 -11.63 -24.28 7.63
CA SER A 14 -11.83 -24.83 8.98
C SER A 14 -13.11 -25.63 9.15
N PHE A 15 -14.11 -25.45 8.29
CA PHE A 15 -15.35 -26.23 8.35
C PHE A 15 -15.21 -27.49 7.48
N PRO A 16 -15.14 -28.70 8.08
CA PRO A 16 -15.47 -29.91 7.33
C PRO A 16 -16.93 -29.78 6.88
N PRO A 17 -17.39 -30.51 5.83
CA PRO A 17 -18.68 -30.31 5.20
C PRO A 17 -19.84 -30.66 6.14
N LEU A 18 -20.15 -29.78 7.07
CA LEU A 18 -21.35 -29.79 7.88
C LEU A 18 -22.43 -29.14 7.02
N MET A 19 -23.08 -29.97 6.21
CA MET A 19 -24.45 -29.87 5.67
C MET A 19 -24.56 -30.54 4.29
N GLN A 20 -24.39 -31.87 4.24
CA GLN A 20 -25.10 -32.68 3.22
C GLN A 20 -26.36 -33.27 3.87
N SER A 21 -27.44 -32.50 3.88
CA SER A 21 -28.77 -33.07 4.10
C SER A 21 -29.28 -33.65 2.77
N LYS A 22 -29.01 -34.93 2.52
CA LYS A 22 -29.88 -35.76 1.69
C LYS A 22 -30.11 -37.10 2.41
N PRO A 23 -31.37 -37.52 2.61
CA PRO A 23 -31.64 -38.85 3.12
C PRO A 23 -31.38 -39.88 2.02
N ASP A 24 -30.73 -40.96 2.45
CA ASP A 24 -30.82 -42.34 1.98
C ASP A 24 -30.56 -42.63 0.49
N SER A 25 -29.32 -43.01 0.17
CA SER A 25 -28.99 -44.27 -0.54
C SER A 25 -27.52 -44.32 -0.99
N GLU A 26 -26.81 -45.32 -0.46
CA GLU A 26 -25.74 -46.14 -1.06
C GLU A 26 -24.66 -45.48 -1.96
N GLY A 27 -23.41 -45.48 -1.48
CA GLY A 27 -22.21 -45.32 -2.31
C GLY A 27 -21.07 -44.55 -1.64
N ALA A 28 -20.07 -45.27 -1.15
CA ALA A 28 -18.89 -44.76 -0.43
C ALA A 28 -17.86 -44.06 -1.34
N ASP A 29 -18.26 -42.99 -2.04
CA ASP A 29 -17.39 -42.24 -2.98
C ASP A 29 -17.72 -40.72 -3.07
N ARG A 30 -18.27 -40.12 -2.00
CA ARG A 30 -18.74 -38.71 -2.01
C ARG A 30 -18.07 -37.77 -1.01
N SER A 31 -17.13 -38.26 -0.20
CA SER A 31 -16.49 -37.42 0.83
C SER A 31 -15.36 -36.54 0.29
N GLU A 32 -14.69 -36.93 -0.80
CA GLU A 32 -13.52 -36.19 -1.33
C GLU A 32 -13.91 -34.96 -2.16
N LYS A 33 -15.04 -35.03 -2.90
CA LYS A 33 -15.48 -33.93 -3.78
C LYS A 33 -15.88 -32.66 -3.04
N GLY A 34 -16.49 -32.78 -1.85
CA GLY A 34 -16.93 -31.62 -1.08
C GLY A 34 -15.79 -30.77 -0.54
N ASP A 35 -14.66 -31.40 -0.22
CA ASP A 35 -13.46 -30.72 0.26
C ASP A 35 -12.70 -30.06 -0.90
N GLU A 36 -12.64 -30.71 -2.07
CA GLU A 36 -12.07 -30.13 -3.29
C GLU A 36 -12.86 -28.90 -3.78
N ASP A 37 -14.19 -28.96 -3.77
CA ASP A 37 -15.07 -27.85 -4.16
C ASP A 37 -14.90 -26.62 -3.24
N ASN A 38 -14.71 -26.84 -1.94
CA ASN A 38 -14.46 -25.76 -0.96
C ASN A 38 -13.10 -25.11 -1.16
N ILE A 39 -12.06 -25.89 -1.48
CA ILE A 39 -10.72 -25.39 -1.79
C ILE A 39 -10.74 -24.57 -3.09
N GLU A 40 -11.46 -25.04 -4.12
CA GLU A 40 -11.61 -24.31 -5.37
C GLU A 40 -12.35 -22.97 -5.16
N ALA A 41 -13.43 -22.96 -4.38
CA ALA A 41 -14.14 -21.74 -4.01
C ALA A 41 -13.24 -20.74 -3.25
N ALA A 42 -12.40 -21.23 -2.34
CA ALA A 42 -11.43 -20.40 -1.62
C ALA A 42 -10.39 -19.78 -2.56
N ILE A 43 -9.87 -20.53 -3.54
CA ILE A 43 -8.91 -20.04 -4.54
C ILE A 43 -9.57 -19.00 -5.47
N GLN A 44 -10.83 -19.20 -5.85
CA GLN A 44 -11.59 -18.22 -6.63
C GLN A 44 -11.82 -16.92 -5.84
N LEU A 45 -12.15 -17.02 -4.54
CA LEU A 45 -12.30 -15.87 -3.65
C LEU A 45 -10.99 -15.08 -3.55
N LEU A 46 -9.87 -15.77 -3.36
CA LEU A 46 -8.53 -15.17 -3.31
C LEU A 46 -8.21 -14.44 -4.62
N SER A 47 -8.46 -15.08 -5.75
CA SER A 47 -8.21 -14.49 -7.08
C SER A 47 -9.06 -13.23 -7.32
N ARG A 48 -10.32 -13.24 -6.90
CA ARG A 48 -11.25 -12.12 -7.10
C ARG A 48 -10.96 -10.92 -6.20
N HIS A 49 -10.36 -11.14 -5.03
CA HIS A 49 -10.13 -10.10 -4.02
C HIS A 49 -8.64 -9.88 -3.72
N SER A 50 -7.77 -10.25 -4.65
CA SER A 50 -6.31 -10.26 -4.48
C SER A 50 -5.69 -8.92 -4.08
N THR A 51 -6.33 -7.79 -4.44
CA THR A 51 -5.86 -6.44 -4.15
C THR A 51 -6.25 -5.93 -2.75
N LYS A 52 -7.23 -6.57 -2.09
CA LYS A 52 -7.78 -6.13 -0.79
C LYS A 52 -7.32 -7.00 0.38
N ILE A 53 -6.65 -8.10 0.09
CA ILE A 53 -6.23 -9.10 1.07
C ILE A 53 -4.71 -8.99 1.28
N ASP A 54 -4.28 -9.11 2.53
CA ASP A 54 -2.85 -9.16 2.85
C ASP A 54 -2.27 -10.52 2.42
N PRO A 55 -1.38 -10.55 1.39
CA PRO A 55 -0.86 -11.80 0.86
C PRO A 55 -0.06 -12.59 1.89
N LEU A 56 0.59 -11.93 2.85
CA LEU A 56 1.39 -12.61 3.87
C LEU A 56 0.52 -13.36 4.87
N ARG A 57 -0.67 -12.82 5.18
CA ARG A 57 -1.65 -13.49 6.05
C ARG A 57 -2.26 -14.69 5.35
N VAL A 58 -2.57 -14.56 4.07
CA VAL A 58 -3.10 -15.64 3.24
C VAL A 58 -2.11 -16.80 3.17
N VAL A 59 -0.85 -16.54 2.80
CA VAL A 59 0.17 -17.59 2.69
C VAL A 59 0.38 -18.34 4.01
N LYS A 60 0.25 -17.68 5.17
CA LYS A 60 0.34 -18.32 6.48
C LYS A 60 -0.88 -19.17 6.84
N LEU A 61 -2.03 -18.86 6.24
CA LEU A 61 -3.29 -19.53 6.53
C LEU A 61 -3.54 -20.72 5.61
N LEU A 62 -2.98 -20.71 4.39
CA LEU A 62 -3.17 -21.82 3.47
C LEU A 62 -2.65 -23.14 4.03
N PRO A 63 -3.42 -24.23 3.92
CA PRO A 63 -2.95 -25.54 4.30
C PRO A 63 -1.85 -26.02 3.34
N PRO A 64 -0.90 -26.85 3.83
CA PRO A 64 0.22 -27.34 3.04
C PRO A 64 -0.20 -28.28 1.88
N SER A 65 -1.47 -28.71 1.86
CA SER A 65 -2.05 -29.52 0.80
C SER A 65 -2.32 -28.74 -0.49
N VAL A 66 -2.40 -27.40 -0.44
CA VAL A 66 -2.69 -26.59 -1.63
C VAL A 66 -1.41 -26.35 -2.44
N PRO A 67 -1.35 -26.77 -3.71
CA PRO A 67 -0.18 -26.53 -4.54
C PRO A 67 -0.03 -25.04 -4.84
N VAL A 68 1.20 -24.54 -4.78
CA VAL A 68 1.54 -23.14 -5.10
C VAL A 68 1.08 -22.73 -6.50
N LEU A 69 1.02 -23.68 -7.43
CA LEU A 69 0.53 -23.44 -8.79
C LEU A 69 -0.94 -22.98 -8.80
N ALA A 70 -1.79 -23.46 -7.89
CA ALA A 70 -3.20 -23.11 -7.82
C ALA A 70 -3.42 -21.64 -7.39
N ILE A 71 -2.52 -21.09 -6.58
CA ILE A 71 -2.56 -19.69 -6.14
C ILE A 71 -1.72 -18.73 -6.98
N ARG A 72 -1.15 -19.22 -8.11
CA ARG A 72 -0.27 -18.41 -8.97
C ARG A 72 -0.93 -17.10 -9.41
N HIS A 73 -2.19 -17.14 -9.81
CA HIS A 73 -2.90 -15.95 -10.28
C HIS A 73 -3.12 -14.92 -9.16
N PHE A 74 -3.45 -15.39 -7.96
CA PHE A 74 -3.53 -14.56 -6.76
C PHE A 74 -2.18 -13.88 -6.48
N LEU A 75 -1.10 -14.66 -6.37
CA LEU A 75 0.23 -14.12 -6.08
C LEU A 75 0.69 -13.11 -7.14
N HIS A 76 0.50 -13.44 -8.43
CA HIS A 76 0.84 -12.55 -9.52
C HIS A 76 0.05 -11.24 -9.48
N SER A 77 -1.28 -11.31 -9.34
CA SER A 77 -2.11 -10.10 -9.30
C SER A 77 -1.85 -9.23 -8.07
N THR A 78 -1.64 -9.82 -6.88
CA THR A 78 -1.32 -9.06 -5.67
C THR A 78 0.07 -8.41 -5.77
N THR A 79 1.07 -9.12 -6.30
CA THR A 79 2.44 -8.57 -6.44
C THR A 79 2.49 -7.42 -7.44
N GLU A 80 1.86 -7.57 -8.60
CA GLU A 80 1.71 -6.50 -9.60
C GLU A 80 1.00 -5.28 -8.99
N HIS A 81 -0.10 -5.49 -8.26
CA HIS A 81 -0.82 -4.41 -7.61
C HIS A 81 0.04 -3.68 -6.57
N LEU A 82 0.74 -4.41 -5.70
CA LEU A 82 1.64 -3.82 -4.70
C LEU A 82 2.79 -3.04 -5.34
N LEU A 83 3.34 -3.55 -6.45
CA LEU A 83 4.37 -2.87 -7.22
C LEU A 83 3.83 -1.56 -7.83
N GLN A 84 2.66 -1.62 -8.46
CA GLN A 84 2.00 -0.46 -9.05
C GLN A 84 1.65 0.60 -8.00
N GLU A 85 1.12 0.20 -6.85
CA GLU A 85 0.87 1.11 -5.74
C GLU A 85 2.15 1.79 -5.25
N ARG A 86 3.21 1.00 -5.04
CA ARG A 86 4.51 1.54 -4.59
C ARG A 86 5.06 2.53 -5.60
N HIS A 87 5.01 2.18 -6.88
CA HIS A 87 5.47 3.04 -7.97
C HIS A 87 4.68 4.35 -8.03
N THR A 88 3.35 4.28 -7.94
CA THR A 88 2.48 5.47 -7.98
C THR A 88 2.72 6.38 -6.78
N LYS A 89 2.84 5.81 -5.57
CA LYS A 89 3.18 6.54 -4.34
C LYS A 89 4.56 7.21 -4.46
N GLN A 90 5.53 6.51 -5.04
CA GLN A 90 6.87 7.06 -5.27
C GLN A 90 6.82 8.24 -6.26
N ILE A 91 6.13 8.10 -7.39
CA ILE A 91 5.95 9.20 -8.35
C ILE A 91 5.33 10.41 -7.65
N TYR A 92 4.22 10.22 -6.94
CA TYR A 92 3.53 11.31 -6.27
C TYR A 92 4.43 12.03 -5.26
N ARG A 93 5.17 11.27 -4.44
CA ARG A 93 6.16 11.83 -3.51
C ARG A 93 7.23 12.65 -4.23
N GLN A 94 7.76 12.15 -5.34
CA GLN A 94 8.79 12.86 -6.11
C GLN A 94 8.23 14.14 -6.74
N LEU A 95 7.01 14.11 -7.27
CA LEU A 95 6.35 15.30 -7.82
C LEU A 95 6.14 16.38 -6.76
N LEU A 96 5.62 16.01 -5.59
CA LEU A 96 5.46 16.94 -4.47
C LEU A 96 6.78 17.54 -4.02
N LEU A 97 7.83 16.71 -3.92
CA LEU A 97 9.16 17.17 -3.56
C LEU A 97 9.72 18.16 -4.60
N ALA A 98 9.58 17.84 -5.89
CA ALA A 98 10.03 18.74 -6.96
C ALA A 98 9.32 20.09 -6.90
N GLN A 99 7.99 20.10 -6.71
CA GLN A 99 7.22 21.33 -6.57
C GLN A 99 7.65 22.14 -5.35
N HIS A 100 7.86 21.47 -4.21
CA HIS A 100 8.34 22.12 -2.98
C HIS A 100 9.69 22.80 -3.20
N LEU A 101 10.64 22.10 -3.83
CA LEU A 101 11.97 22.64 -4.13
C LEU A 101 11.92 23.81 -5.10
N GLN A 102 11.05 23.77 -6.12
CA GLN A 102 10.86 24.88 -7.05
C GLN A 102 10.37 26.15 -6.33
N VAL A 103 9.38 26.03 -5.45
CA VAL A 103 8.87 27.15 -4.66
C VAL A 103 9.95 27.71 -3.73
N GLN A 104 10.70 26.83 -3.07
CA GLN A 104 11.82 27.25 -2.21
C GLN A 104 12.90 27.99 -3.02
N GLN A 105 13.30 27.47 -4.17
CA GLN A 105 14.27 28.11 -5.05
C GLN A 105 13.78 29.48 -5.50
N HIS A 106 12.51 29.60 -5.89
CA HIS A 106 11.91 30.86 -6.30
C HIS A 106 11.94 31.89 -5.15
N ARG A 107 11.54 31.48 -3.95
CA ARG A 107 11.60 32.33 -2.75
C ARG A 107 13.03 32.80 -2.47
N ILE A 108 14.01 31.91 -2.49
CA ILE A 108 15.43 32.26 -2.27
C ILE A 108 15.88 33.28 -3.31
N ARG A 109 15.54 33.08 -4.59
CA ARG A 109 15.90 34.00 -5.67
C ARG A 109 15.32 35.40 -5.45
N LEU A 110 14.04 35.50 -5.09
CA LEU A 110 13.41 36.79 -4.79
C LEU A 110 14.04 37.48 -3.57
N GLN A 111 14.36 36.71 -2.53
CA GLN A 111 15.06 37.24 -1.35
C GLN A 111 16.48 37.71 -1.67
N GLN A 112 17.20 37.00 -2.53
CA GLN A 112 18.52 37.41 -3.01
C GLN A 112 18.46 38.67 -3.86
N TYR A 113 17.48 38.77 -4.77
CA TYR A 113 17.31 39.95 -5.62
C TYR A 113 16.95 41.20 -4.81
N ASN A 114 16.08 41.07 -3.80
CA ASN A 114 15.65 42.18 -2.93
C ASN A 114 16.59 42.40 -1.73
N LYS A 115 17.76 41.76 -1.70
CA LYS A 115 18.71 41.89 -0.60
C LYS A 115 19.43 43.23 -0.71
N VAL A 116 19.31 44.06 0.32
CA VAL A 116 20.22 45.20 0.54
C VAL A 116 21.39 44.73 1.38
N VAL A 117 22.60 44.85 0.84
CA VAL A 117 23.84 44.63 1.60
C VAL A 117 24.18 45.94 2.27
N VAL A 118 24.28 45.94 3.60
CA VAL A 118 24.69 47.10 4.38
C VAL A 118 26.14 46.91 4.76
N ASP A 119 27.00 47.80 4.28
CA ASP A 119 28.44 47.80 4.53
C ASP A 119 28.84 48.85 5.59
N GLU A 120 30.10 48.86 6.03
CA GLU A 120 30.56 49.76 7.10
C GLU A 120 30.47 51.26 6.75
N HIS A 121 30.31 51.56 5.47
CA HIS A 121 30.21 52.90 4.90
C HIS A 121 28.76 53.36 4.70
N ASP A 122 27.77 52.50 4.99
CA ASP A 122 26.37 52.87 4.84
C ASP A 122 25.89 53.73 6.02
N ILE A 123 25.73 55.02 5.72
CA ILE A 123 25.36 56.05 6.68
C ILE A 123 24.01 56.65 6.27
N CYS A 124 23.13 56.89 7.24
CA CYS A 124 21.86 57.56 7.00
C CYS A 124 22.09 59.01 6.56
N ARG A 125 21.55 59.42 5.40
CA ARG A 125 21.72 60.78 4.86
C ARG A 125 21.04 61.88 5.69
N VAL A 126 20.10 61.53 6.57
CA VAL A 126 19.34 62.50 7.39
C VAL A 126 19.98 62.69 8.77
N CYS A 127 20.30 61.60 9.48
CA CYS A 127 20.81 61.67 10.85
C CYS A 127 22.31 61.34 10.99
N GLN A 128 22.98 61.03 9.88
CA GLN A 128 24.40 60.65 9.81
C GLN A 128 24.84 59.48 10.70
N LYS A 129 23.90 58.66 11.17
CA LYS A 129 24.21 57.43 11.92
C LYS A 129 24.47 56.27 10.98
N ARG A 130 25.43 55.40 11.34
CA ARG A 130 25.67 54.12 10.63
C ARG A 130 24.41 53.27 10.62
N ILE A 131 24.11 52.71 9.46
CA ILE A 131 23.04 51.72 9.26
C ILE A 131 23.68 50.36 9.54
N GLY A 132 23.14 49.57 10.47
CA GLY A 132 23.70 48.26 10.83
C GLY A 132 23.78 47.99 12.35
N LYS A 133 24.39 46.85 12.73
CA LYS A 133 24.44 46.42 14.14
C LYS A 133 25.27 47.38 14.98
N ARG A 134 24.66 47.95 16.02
CA ARG A 134 25.38 48.67 17.08
C ARG A 134 26.27 47.66 17.79
N LYS A 135 27.59 47.90 17.84
CA LYS A 135 28.46 47.17 18.78
C LYS A 135 27.97 47.50 20.19
N LYS A 136 27.68 46.45 20.97
CA LYS A 136 27.38 46.57 22.40
C LYS A 136 28.59 47.08 23.15
#